data_AF-A0A3R9P512-F1
#
_entry.id   AF-A0A3R9P512-F1
#
_cell.length_a   1.000
_cell.length_b   1.000
_cell.length_c   1.000
_cell.angle_alpha   90.00
_cell.angle_beta   90.00
_cell.angle_gamma   90.00
#
_symmetry.space_group_name_H-M   'P 1'
#
loop_
_entity.id
_entity.type
_entity.pdbx_description
1 polymer ?
#
loop_
_entity_poly.entity_id
_entity_poly.type
_entity_poly.pdbx_seq_one_letter_code
_entity_poly.pdbx_strand_id
1 'polypeptide(L)'
;MLTVFQTFSTLYLCVLEVACLEIPIFIISIVLFFVLFYGIGFLLNMVLRMTWVMAFIYPVIFILIVNKTKMIEYVRSPEAAFSTIMISITSLAPADIIILLSGFIGAIMAGITIKSLRAKGYQMF
;
A
#
# COMPACT_ATOMS: atom_id res chain seq x y z
N MET A 1 32.09 9.45 34.71
CA MET A 1 30.77 9.11 35.30
C MET A 1 29.66 10.01 34.75
N LEU A 2 29.82 11.34 34.74
CA LEU A 2 28.85 12.28 34.13
C LEU A 2 28.66 12.10 32.61
N THR A 3 29.72 11.79 31.87
CA THR A 3 29.66 11.58 30.40
C THR A 3 28.79 10.39 29.99
N VAL A 4 28.84 9.28 30.75
CA VAL A 4 28.08 8.05 30.49
C VAL A 4 26.58 8.26 30.74
N PHE A 5 26.22 9.02 31.78
CA PHE A 5 24.83 9.35 32.10
C PHE A 5 24.20 10.29 31.05
N GLN A 6 24.99 11.24 30.54
CA GLN A 6 24.54 12.17 29.50
C GLN A 6 24.32 11.46 28.15
N THR A 7 25.18 10.50 27.79
CA THR A 7 24.97 9.63 26.62
C THR A 7 23.75 8.71 26.77
N PHE A 8 23.44 8.24 27.98
CA PHE A 8 22.27 7.38 28.20
C PHE A 8 20.95 8.16 28.12
N SER A 9 20.93 9.39 28.65
CA SER A 9 19.77 10.29 28.57
C SER A 9 19.50 10.76 27.13
N THR A 10 20.54 11.10 26.36
CA THR A 10 20.40 11.41 24.92
C THR A 10 19.96 10.21 24.10
N LEU A 11 20.42 8.99 24.44
CA LEU A 11 19.96 7.77 23.79
C LEU A 11 18.47 7.51 24.06
N TYR A 12 18.02 7.71 25.31
CA TYR A 12 16.61 7.50 25.69
C TYR A 12 15.67 8.54 25.07
N LEU A 13 16.09 9.82 25.03
CA LEU A 13 15.37 10.89 24.32
C LEU A 13 15.27 10.62 22.82
N CYS A 14 16.37 10.16 22.19
CA CYS A 14 16.38 9.79 20.77
C CYS A 14 15.44 8.60 20.46
N VAL A 15 15.44 7.55 21.29
CA VAL A 15 14.52 6.41 21.12
C VAL A 15 13.06 6.82 21.34
N LEU A 16 12.79 7.69 22.31
CA LEU A 16 11.43 8.20 22.57
C LEU A 16 10.92 9.08 21.43
N GLU A 17 11.80 9.92 20.85
CA GLU A 17 11.47 10.80 19.73
C GLU A 17 11.20 10.00 18.45
N VAL A 18 11.99 8.96 18.16
CA VAL A 18 11.76 8.04 17.03
C VAL A 18 10.45 7.25 17.20
N ALA A 19 10.17 6.71 18.40
CA ALA A 19 8.92 5.99 18.67
C ALA A 19 7.68 6.89 18.56
N CYS A 20 7.76 8.16 18.97
CA CYS A 20 6.69 9.13 18.80
C CYS A 20 6.46 9.52 17.33
N LEU A 21 7.46 9.39 16.46
CA LEU A 21 7.38 9.65 15.01
C LEU A 21 6.82 8.45 14.21
N GLU A 22 6.88 7.24 14.75
CA GLU A 22 6.36 6.03 14.08
C GLU A 22 4.82 6.01 13.97
N ILE A 23 4.12 6.59 14.95
CA ILE A 23 2.66 6.69 14.91
C ILE A 23 2.16 7.64 13.80
N PRO A 24 2.65 8.89 13.70
CA PRO A 24 2.21 9.80 12.65
C PRO A 24 2.62 9.33 11.26
N ILE A 25 3.82 8.75 11.07
CA ILE A 25 4.24 8.26 9.75
C ILE A 25 3.36 7.10 9.26
N PHE A 26 2.90 6.24 10.17
CA PHE A 26 1.94 5.18 9.87
C PHE A 26 0.59 5.76 9.38
N ILE A 27 0.06 6.77 10.08
CA ILE A 27 -1.19 7.44 9.70
C ILE A 27 -1.04 8.13 8.33
N ILE A 28 0.07 8.85 8.12
CA ILE A 28 0.37 9.51 6.85
C ILE A 28 0.45 8.50 5.72
N SER A 29 1.06 7.34 5.94
CA SER A 29 1.19 6.29 4.93
C SER A 29 -0.16 5.73 4.50
N ILE A 30 -1.08 5.50 5.46
CA ILE A 30 -2.45 5.04 5.17
C ILE A 30 -3.19 6.04 4.28
N VAL A 31 -3.14 7.32 4.62
CA VAL A 31 -3.81 8.39 3.87
C VAL A 31 -3.17 8.58 2.50
N LEU A 32 -1.83 8.59 2.44
CA LEU A 32 -1.08 8.76 1.21
C LEU A 32 -1.38 7.65 0.22
N PHE A 33 -1.33 6.38 0.64
CA PHE A 33 -1.65 5.24 -0.23
C PHE A 33 -3.10 5.30 -0.72
N PHE A 34 -4.04 5.64 0.16
CA PHE A 34 -5.44 5.81 -0.24
C PHE A 34 -5.59 6.88 -1.33
N VAL A 35 -5.04 8.09 -1.11
CA VAL A 35 -5.15 9.21 -2.07
C VAL A 35 -4.39 8.92 -3.36
N LEU A 36 -3.22 8.29 -3.29
CA LEU A 36 -2.39 7.95 -4.44
C LEU A 36 -3.13 7.01 -5.39
N PHE A 37 -3.65 5.89 -4.88
CA PHE A 37 -4.35 4.92 -5.70
C PHE A 37 -5.71 5.41 -6.18
N TYR A 38 -6.40 6.20 -5.35
CA TYR A 38 -7.61 6.89 -5.76
C TYR A 38 -7.33 7.86 -6.94
N GLY A 39 -6.29 8.69 -6.81
CA GLY A 39 -5.90 9.69 -7.81
C GLY A 39 -5.40 9.07 -9.11
N ILE A 40 -4.50 8.10 -9.04
CA ILE A 40 -4.00 7.40 -10.24
C ILE A 40 -5.12 6.63 -10.92
N GLY A 41 -6.07 6.07 -10.18
CA GLY A 41 -7.24 5.43 -10.79
C GLY A 41 -8.20 6.37 -11.48
N PHE A 42 -8.37 7.56 -10.92
CA PHE A 42 -9.10 8.63 -11.59
C PHE A 42 -8.41 9.05 -12.89
N LEU A 43 -7.11 9.35 -12.84
CA LEU A 43 -6.31 9.75 -14.00
C LEU A 43 -6.23 8.66 -15.07
N LEU A 44 -6.01 7.40 -14.66
CA LEU A 44 -5.91 6.31 -15.61
C LEU A 44 -7.24 6.04 -16.31
N ASN A 45 -8.37 6.22 -15.62
CA ASN A 45 -9.66 6.16 -16.30
C ASN A 45 -9.85 7.30 -17.32
N MET A 46 -9.29 8.48 -17.07
CA MET A 46 -9.28 9.57 -18.06
C MET A 46 -8.52 9.17 -19.33
N VAL A 47 -7.36 8.51 -19.18
CA VAL A 47 -6.54 8.08 -20.33
C VAL A 47 -7.11 6.85 -21.03
N LEU A 48 -7.48 5.81 -20.28
CA LEU A 48 -7.84 4.49 -20.81
C LEU A 48 -9.35 4.29 -21.00
N ARG A 49 -10.21 5.28 -20.71
CA ARG A 49 -11.69 5.24 -20.85
C ARG A 49 -12.38 3.99 -20.26
N MET A 50 -11.69 3.24 -19.43
CA MET A 50 -12.18 2.01 -18.80
C MET A 50 -12.23 2.21 -17.29
N THR A 51 -13.42 2.01 -16.72
CA THR A 51 -13.73 2.38 -15.33
C THR A 51 -13.23 1.39 -14.28
N TRP A 52 -13.04 0.13 -14.65
CA TRP A 52 -12.68 -0.95 -13.72
C TRP A 52 -11.21 -1.36 -13.77
N VAL A 53 -10.40 -0.74 -14.63
CA VAL A 53 -9.01 -1.16 -14.86
C VAL A 53 -8.18 -1.10 -13.58
N MET A 54 -8.36 -0.07 -12.75
CA MET A 54 -7.61 0.00 -11.49
C MET A 54 -8.01 -1.02 -10.45
N ALA A 55 -9.29 -1.34 -10.32
CA ALA A 55 -9.72 -2.38 -9.38
C ALA A 55 -9.15 -3.75 -9.76
N PHE A 56 -8.90 -4.00 -11.04
CA PHE A 56 -8.30 -5.24 -11.54
C PHE A 56 -6.76 -5.25 -11.51
N ILE A 57 -6.12 -4.11 -11.78
CA ILE A 57 -4.66 -3.97 -11.75
C ILE A 57 -4.14 -3.99 -10.30
N TYR A 58 -4.87 -3.39 -9.36
CA TYR A 58 -4.45 -3.30 -7.98
C TYR A 58 -4.11 -4.65 -7.31
N PRO A 59 -4.96 -5.70 -7.36
CA PRO A 59 -4.62 -7.00 -6.76
C PRO A 59 -3.40 -7.66 -7.39
N VAL A 60 -3.12 -7.39 -8.68
CA VAL A 60 -1.88 -7.83 -9.32
C VAL A 60 -0.67 -7.15 -8.67
N ILE A 61 -0.74 -5.83 -8.46
CA ILE A 61 0.32 -5.07 -7.75
C ILE A 61 0.50 -5.56 -6.31
N PHE A 62 -0.60 -5.85 -5.60
CA PHE A 62 -0.58 -6.40 -4.24
C PHE A 62 0.20 -7.71 -4.16
N ILE A 63 -0.09 -8.66 -5.06
CA ILE A 63 0.60 -9.96 -5.13
C ILE A 63 2.08 -9.76 -5.48
N LEU A 64 2.42 -8.80 -6.34
CA LEU A 64 3.81 -8.48 -6.69
C LEU A 64 4.60 -7.91 -5.51
N ILE A 65 3.99 -7.08 -4.68
CA ILE A 65 4.65 -6.48 -3.50
C ILE A 65 4.85 -7.51 -2.39
N VAL A 66 3.85 -8.36 -2.15
CA VAL A 66 3.91 -9.41 -1.11
C VAL A 66 4.89 -10.51 -1.48
N ASN A 67 5.09 -10.80 -2.77
CA ASN A 67 6.06 -11.78 -3.22
C ASN A 67 7.49 -11.22 -3.24
N LYS A 68 8.30 -11.59 -2.24
CA LYS A 68 9.74 -11.30 -2.21
C LYS A 68 10.58 -12.08 -3.22
N THR A 69 10.02 -13.10 -3.88
CA THR A 69 10.75 -13.97 -4.83
C THR A 69 10.67 -13.45 -6.26
N LYS A 70 11.79 -13.58 -6.99
CA LYS A 70 11.92 -13.13 -8.38
C LYS A 70 10.91 -13.88 -9.27
N MET A 71 10.24 -13.14 -10.15
CA MET A 71 9.21 -13.60 -11.12
C MET A 71 9.60 -14.86 -11.93
N ILE A 72 10.89 -15.19 -12.00
CA ILE A 72 11.45 -16.31 -12.79
C ILE A 72 11.20 -17.69 -12.17
N GLU A 73 10.97 -17.78 -10.85
CA GLU A 73 10.76 -19.06 -10.14
C GLU A 73 9.30 -19.52 -10.21
N TYR A 74 8.35 -18.57 -10.26
CA TYR A 74 6.90 -18.82 -10.29
C TYR A 74 6.40 -19.46 -11.58
N VAL A 75 7.04 -19.14 -12.71
CA VAL A 75 6.72 -19.73 -14.03
C VAL A 75 7.14 -21.21 -14.08
N ARG A 76 8.07 -21.65 -13.22
CA ARG A 76 8.57 -23.03 -13.20
C ARG A 76 7.82 -23.93 -12.22
N SER A 77 7.25 -23.40 -11.13
CA SER A 77 6.59 -24.22 -10.09
C SER A 77 5.45 -23.46 -9.36
N PRO A 78 4.21 -23.43 -9.88
CA PRO A 78 3.12 -22.65 -9.28
C PRO A 78 2.56 -23.25 -7.97
N GLU A 79 2.63 -24.56 -7.77
CA GLU A 79 1.94 -25.25 -6.66
C GLU A 79 2.62 -25.06 -5.29
N ALA A 80 3.95 -25.07 -5.24
CA ALA A 80 4.72 -24.85 -4.01
C ALA A 80 4.78 -23.37 -3.58
N ALA A 81 4.40 -22.46 -4.48
CA ALA A 81 4.52 -21.03 -4.26
C ALA A 81 3.32 -20.47 -3.46
N PHE A 82 2.11 -21.00 -3.68
CA PHE A 82 0.93 -20.62 -2.91
C PHE A 82 1.03 -20.93 -1.41
N SER A 83 1.65 -22.05 -1.02
CA SER A 83 1.85 -22.40 0.40
C SER A 83 2.88 -21.49 1.09
N THR A 84 3.90 -21.05 0.35
CA THR A 84 4.95 -20.15 0.86
C THR A 84 4.46 -18.72 1.03
N ILE A 85 3.55 -18.25 0.16
CA ILE A 85 2.87 -16.95 0.30
C ILE A 85 2.14 -16.87 1.64
N MET A 86 1.42 -17.93 2.02
CA MET A 86 0.61 -17.92 3.23
C MET A 86 1.43 -17.86 4.52
N ILE A 87 2.61 -18.49 4.53
CA ILE A 87 3.57 -18.43 5.65
C ILE A 87 4.32 -17.09 5.66
N SER A 88 4.52 -16.47 4.49
CA SER A 88 5.20 -15.16 4.39
C SER A 88 4.30 -14.00 4.84
N ILE A 89 2.98 -14.11 4.68
CA ILE A 89 1.99 -13.12 5.14
C ILE A 89 2.06 -12.92 6.67
N THR A 90 2.35 -13.97 7.44
CA THR A 90 2.54 -13.88 8.91
C THR A 90 3.93 -13.37 9.31
N SER A 91 4.91 -13.37 8.40
CA SER A 91 6.26 -12.80 8.62
C SER A 91 6.41 -11.34 8.15
N LEU A 92 5.44 -10.85 7.36
CA LEU A 92 5.38 -9.45 6.93
C LEU A 92 4.83 -8.58 8.05
N ALA A 93 5.31 -7.34 8.13
CA ALA A 93 4.82 -6.39 9.12
C ALA A 93 3.30 -6.18 8.90
N PRO A 94 2.44 -6.42 9.90
CA PRO A 94 1.00 -6.25 9.76
C PRO A 94 0.62 -4.80 9.40
N ALA A 95 1.48 -3.85 9.74
CA ALA A 95 1.38 -2.44 9.34
C ALA A 95 1.35 -2.26 7.81
N ASP A 96 2.22 -2.96 7.07
CA ASP A 96 2.30 -2.84 5.61
C ASP A 96 1.01 -3.35 4.95
N ILE A 97 0.45 -4.43 5.47
CA ILE A 97 -0.82 -5.00 5.00
C ILE A 97 -1.96 -3.97 5.14
N ILE A 98 -2.01 -3.25 6.26
CA ILE A 98 -3.03 -2.22 6.49
C ILE A 98 -2.89 -1.07 5.49
N ILE A 99 -1.65 -0.64 5.21
CA ILE A 99 -1.37 0.43 4.22
C ILE A 99 -1.75 -0.03 2.80
N LEU A 100 -1.45 -1.29 2.44
CA LEU A 100 -1.86 -1.88 1.17
C LEU A 100 -3.39 -1.97 1.07
N LEU A 101 -4.09 -2.42 2.12
CA LEU A 101 -5.54 -2.48 2.12
C LEU A 101 -6.20 -1.10 1.96
N SER A 102 -5.63 -0.04 2.56
CA SER A 102 -6.16 1.32 2.37
C SER A 102 -6.04 1.78 0.92
N GLY A 103 -4.92 1.47 0.25
CA GLY A 103 -4.74 1.72 -1.18
C GLY A 103 -5.77 0.98 -2.05
N PHE A 104 -6.08 -0.27 -1.71
CA PHE A 104 -7.09 -1.05 -2.44
C PHE A 104 -8.49 -0.43 -2.35
N ILE A 105 -8.87 0.01 -1.15
CA ILE A 105 -10.13 0.71 -0.92
C ILE A 105 -10.17 2.00 -1.76
N GLY A 106 -9.06 2.74 -1.84
CA GLY A 106 -8.91 3.92 -2.70
C GLY A 106 -9.16 3.61 -4.18
N ALA A 107 -8.59 2.52 -4.71
CA ALA A 107 -8.78 2.10 -6.09
C ALA A 107 -10.23 1.70 -6.41
N ILE A 108 -10.91 0.99 -5.50
CA ILE A 108 -12.33 0.64 -5.63
C ILE A 108 -13.21 1.91 -5.62
N MET A 109 -12.96 2.81 -4.68
CA MET A 109 -13.70 4.07 -4.57
C MET A 109 -13.54 4.93 -5.82
N ALA A 110 -12.35 4.98 -6.43
CA ALA A 110 -12.14 5.67 -7.70
C ALA A 110 -13.04 5.08 -8.79
N GLY A 111 -13.07 3.76 -8.94
CA GLY A 111 -13.92 3.08 -9.93
C GLY A 111 -15.42 3.37 -9.73
N ILE A 112 -15.89 3.36 -8.48
CA ILE A 112 -17.27 3.72 -8.14
C ILE A 112 -17.57 5.18 -8.49
N THR A 113 -16.71 6.12 -8.07
CA THR A 113 -16.85 7.55 -8.34
C THR A 113 -16.93 7.80 -9.85
N ILE A 114 -16.03 7.24 -10.64
CA ILE A 114 -16.04 7.36 -12.09
C ILE A 114 -17.34 6.81 -12.70
N LYS A 115 -17.80 5.63 -12.27
CA LYS A 115 -19.04 5.04 -12.76
C LYS A 115 -20.23 5.97 -12.51
N SER A 116 -20.26 6.60 -11.33
CA SER A 116 -21.27 7.60 -10.97
C SER A 116 -21.17 8.85 -11.84
N LEU A 117 -19.97 9.40 -12.08
CA LEU A 117 -19.77 10.57 -12.94
C LEU A 117 -20.19 10.31 -14.39
N ARG A 118 -19.91 9.11 -14.92
CA ARG A 118 -20.35 8.70 -16.25
C ARG A 118 -21.86 8.55 -16.36
N ALA A 119 -22.52 8.02 -15.33
CA ALA A 119 -23.98 7.93 -15.29
C ALA A 119 -24.65 9.31 -15.26
N LYS A 120 -23.97 10.32 -14.70
CA LYS A 120 -24.44 11.71 -14.62
C LYS A 120 -24.13 12.57 -15.85
N GLY A 121 -23.55 12.00 -16.90
CA GLY A 121 -23.28 12.70 -18.15
C GLY A 121 -22.12 13.70 -18.09
N TYR A 122 -21.23 13.59 -17.09
CA TYR A 122 -20.03 14.42 -17.04
C TYR A 122 -19.09 14.03 -18.19
N GLN A 123 -19.01 14.87 -19.21
CA GLN A 123 -18.05 14.73 -20.32
C GLN A 123 -16.66 15.02 -19.78
N MET A 124 -15.86 13.97 -19.66
CA MET A 124 -14.47 14.06 -19.25
C MET A 124 -13.63 14.36 -20.49
N PHE A 125 -13.24 15.63 -20.63
CA PHE A 125 -12.08 16.06 -21.42
C PHE A 125 -10.80 15.73 -20.66
#